data_AF-A0A9D5NJS4-F1
#
_entry.id   AF-A0A9D5NJS4-F1
#
_cell.length_a   1.000
_cell.length_b   1.000
_cell.length_c   1.000
_cell.angle_alpha   90.00
_cell.angle_beta   90.00
_cell.angle_gamma   90.00
#
_symmetry.space_group_name_H-M   'P 1'
#
loop_
_entity.id
_entity.type
_entity.pdbx_description
1 polymer ?
#
loop_
_entity_poly.entity_id
_entity_poly.type
_entity_poly.pdbx_seq_one_letter_code
_entity_poly.pdbx_strand_id
1 'polypeptide(L)' 'MGTKAKIGDTIKIIHLKGEDNRYDGKTGKVELIDGIGQLHGTWGGLAVIPEEDEFIVIGRADS' A
#
# COMPACT_ATOMS: atom_id res chain seq x y z
N MET A 1 13.62 -6.11 -8.82
CA MET A 1 13.49 -4.66 -8.58
C MET A 1 12.13 -4.45 -7.93
N GLY A 2 12.07 -4.27 -6.62
CA GLY A 2 10.82 -3.99 -5.92
C GLY A 2 10.31 -2.62 -6.35
N THR A 3 9.14 -2.56 -6.98
CA THR A 3 8.56 -1.31 -7.43
C THR A 3 8.09 -0.50 -6.22
N LYS A 4 8.92 0.45 -5.78
CA LYS A 4 8.59 1.40 -4.72
C LYS A 4 7.32 2.16 -5.12
N ALA A 5 6.31 2.16 -4.24
CA ALA A 5 5.12 2.98 -4.40
C ALA A 5 5.43 4.44 -4.04
N LYS A 6 4.69 5.37 -4.64
CA LYS A 6 4.72 6.80 -4.31
C LYS A 6 3.31 7.34 -4.09
N ILE A 7 3.22 8.54 -3.52
CA ILE A 7 1.95 9.27 -3.39
C ILE A 7 1.29 9.40 -4.76
N GLY A 8 0.01 9.06 -4.84
CA GLY A 8 -0.80 9.04 -6.06
C GLY A 8 -0.89 7.68 -6.76
N ASP A 9 0.03 6.74 -6.49
CA ASP A 9 -0.07 5.40 -7.04
C ASP A 9 -1.29 4.66 -6.47
N THR A 10 -1.91 3.79 -7.26
CA THR A 10 -2.90 2.83 -6.78
C THR A 10 -2.23 1.50 -6.53
N ILE A 11 -2.43 0.94 -5.33
CA ILE A 11 -1.92 -0.38 -4.96
C ILE A 11 -3.06 -1.36 -4.73
N LYS A 12 -2.74 -2.65 -4.79
CA LYS A 12 -3.54 -3.74 -4.25
C LYS A 12 -2.77 -4.38 -3.10
N ILE A 13 -3.40 -4.47 -1.94
CA ILE A 13 -2.87 -5.19 -0.79
C ILE A 13 -3.02 -6.69 -1.08
N ILE A 14 -1.92 -7.43 -1.00
CA ILE A 14 -1.92 -8.88 -1.07
C ILE A 14 -2.13 -9.43 0.34
N HIS A 15 -1.35 -8.96 1.31
CA HIS A 15 -1.46 -9.36 2.70
C HIS A 15 -0.83 -8.32 3.65
N LEU A 16 -1.50 -8.04 4.77
CA LEU A 16 -0.90 -7.28 5.89
C LEU A 16 -0.51 -8.24 7.01
N LYS A 17 0.77 -8.26 7.37
CA LYS A 17 1.30 -9.17 8.36
C LYS A 17 0.72 -8.85 9.75
N GLY A 18 0.21 -9.88 10.42
CA GLY A 18 -0.37 -9.75 11.76
C GLY A 18 -1.85 -9.32 11.78
N GLU A 19 -2.48 -9.21 10.61
CA GLU A 19 -3.91 -8.93 10.48
C GLU A 19 -4.68 -10.17 9.98
N ASP A 20 -5.96 -10.29 10.35
CA ASP A 20 -6.83 -11.42 9.98
C ASP A 20 -7.33 -11.33 8.52
N ASN A 21 -6.43 -11.08 7.56
CA ASN A 21 -6.70 -10.98 6.11
C ASN A 21 -7.76 -9.92 5.71
N ARG A 22 -8.20 -9.06 6.62
CA ARG A 22 -9.29 -8.09 6.40
C ARG A 22 -8.98 -6.99 5.37
N TYR A 23 -7.71 -6.91 4.93
CA TYR A 23 -7.24 -5.99 3.90
C TYR A 23 -6.86 -6.69 2.60
N ASP A 24 -6.79 -8.02 2.58
CA ASP A 24 -6.35 -8.78 1.43
C ASP A 24 -7.29 -8.53 0.24
N GLY A 25 -6.69 -8.19 -0.89
CA GLY A 25 -7.41 -7.84 -2.11
C GLY A 25 -7.93 -6.41 -2.17
N LYS A 26 -7.90 -5.63 -1.09
CA LYS A 26 -8.30 -4.22 -1.13
C LYS A 26 -7.36 -3.43 -2.03
N THR A 27 -7.92 -2.45 -2.70
CA THR A 27 -7.18 -1.48 -3.51
C THR A 27 -7.39 -0.09 -2.98
N GLY A 28 -6.42 0.78 -3.24
CA GLY A 28 -6.57 2.19 -2.94
C GLY A 28 -5.39 3.01 -3.38
N LYS A 29 -5.59 4.33 -3.39
CA LYS A 29 -4.57 5.30 -3.76
C LYS A 29 -3.73 5.63 -2.54
N VAL A 30 -2.41 5.68 -2.71
CA VAL A 30 -1.49 6.19 -1.68
C VAL A 30 -1.71 7.70 -1.54
N GLU A 31 -2.07 8.16 -0.35
CA GLU A 31 -2.34 9.57 -0.06
C GLU A 31 -1.24 10.21 0.79
N LEU A 32 -0.56 9.41 1.61
CA LEU A 32 0.52 9.85 2.49
C LEU A 32 1.56 8.74 2.61
N ILE A 33 2.83 9.16 2.67
CA ILE A 33 3.94 8.33 3.11
C ILE A 33 4.52 9.02 4.34
N ASP A 34 4.51 8.35 5.48
CA ASP A 34 4.99 8.95 6.72
C ASP A 34 6.53 9.00 6.81
N GLY A 35 7.04 9.56 7.91
CA GLY A 35 8.47 9.81 8.11
C GLY A 35 9.35 8.55 8.15
N ILE A 36 8.76 7.36 8.28
CA ILE A 36 9.48 6.08 8.27
C ILE A 36 9.13 5.22 7.04
N GLY A 37 8.34 5.75 6.10
CA GLY A 37 8.07 5.12 4.82
C GLY A 37 6.84 4.20 4.78
N GLN A 38 5.97 4.21 5.81
CA GLN A 38 4.71 3.48 5.73
C GLN A 38 3.72 4.20 4.81
N LEU A 39 2.95 3.42 4.05
CA LEU A 39 1.99 3.93 3.08
C LEU A 39 0.62 4.02 3.74
N HIS A 40 0.00 5.19 3.65
CA HIS A 40 -1.39 5.41 4.05
C HIS A 40 -2.20 5.75 2.81
N GLY A 41 -3.44 5.26 2.74
CA GLY A 41 -4.25 5.46 1.55
C GLY A 41 -5.71 5.09 1.71
N THR A 42 -6.42 5.14 0.60
CA THR A 42 -7.89 5.04 0.59
C THR A 42 -8.45 3.65 0.92
N TRP A 43 -7.60 2.66 1.22
CA TRP A 43 -7.98 1.26 1.52
C TRP A 43 -8.42 1.05 2.98
N GLY A 44 -8.20 2.01 3.87
CA GLY A 44 -8.69 1.99 5.25
C GLY A 44 -7.67 2.46 6.28
N GLY A 45 -7.94 2.16 7.55
CA GLY A 45 -7.25 2.77 8.69
C GLY A 45 -5.89 2.20 9.10
N LEU A 46 -5.33 1.23 8.35
CA LEU A 46 -3.99 0.71 8.61
C LEU A 46 -3.05 1.05 7.47
N ALA A 47 -1.80 1.37 7.83
CA ALA A 47 -0.73 1.60 6.89
C ALA A 47 -0.20 0.28 6.33
N VAL A 48 0.30 0.31 5.10
CA VAL A 48 1.12 -0.76 4.52
C VAL A 48 2.58 -0.47 4.83
N ILE A 49 3.28 -1.43 5.42
CA ILE A 49 4.70 -1.37 5.75
C ILE A 49 5.46 -2.08 4.62
N PRO A 50 6.15 -1.37 3.70
CA PRO A 50 6.71 -1.99 2.51
C PRO A 50 7.76 -3.09 2.76
N GLU A 51 8.35 -3.11 3.95
CA GLU A 51 9.37 -4.09 4.36
C GLU A 51 8.77 -5.36 4.98
N GLU A 52 7.51 -5.32 5.44
CA GLU A 52 6.86 -6.41 6.16
C GLU A 52 5.61 -6.96 5.43
N ASP A 53 4.92 -6.10 4.68
CA ASP A 53 3.64 -6.41 4.03
C ASP A 53 3.80 -6.68 2.54
N GLU A 54 2.84 -7.41 2.00
CA GLU A 54 2.79 -7.76 0.58
C GLU A 54 1.77 -6.90 -0.15
N PHE A 55 2.22 -6.20 -1.20
CA PHE A 55 1.36 -5.41 -2.06
C PHE A 55 1.95 -5.31 -3.48
N ILE A 56 1.11 -4.91 -4.43
CA ILE A 56 1.52 -4.61 -5.81
C ILE A 56 1.00 -3.24 -6.23
N VAL A 57 1.78 -2.52 -7.04
CA VAL A 57 1.32 -1.28 -7.68
C VAL A 57 0.55 -1.65 -8.95
N ILE A 58 -0.70 -1.20 -9.05
CA ILE A 58 -1.62 -1.51 -10.17
C ILE A 58 -1.99 -0.27 -11.00
N GLY A 59 -1.57 0.93 -10.57
CA GLY A 59 -1.70 2.17 -11.34
C GLY A 59 -0.67 3.20 -10.87
N ARG A 60 0.02 3.86 -11.80
CA ARG A 60 1.01 4.89 -11.49
C ARG A 60 0.39 6.28 -11.57
N ALA A 61 0.81 7.17 -10.68
CA ALA A 61 0.37 8.57 -10.69
C ALA A 61 0.74 9.34 -11.97
N ASP A 62 1.78 8.88 -12.67
CA ASP A 62 2.37 9.50 -13.86
C ASP A 62 2.05 8.77 -15.18
N SER A 63 1.12 7.80 -15.16
CA SER A 63 0.61 7.16 -16.38
C SER A 63 -0.39 8.02 -17.13
#